data_AF-A0A0K3A710-F1
#
_entry.id   AF-A0A0K3A710-F1
#
_cell.length_a   1.000
_cell.length_b   1.000
_cell.length_c   1.000
_cell.angle_alpha   90.00
_cell.angle_beta   90.00
_cell.angle_gamma   90.00
#
_symmetry.space_group_name_H-M   'P 1'
#
loop_
_entity.id
_entity.type
_entity.pdbx_description
1 polymer ?
#
loop_
_entity_poly.entity_id
_entity_poly.type
_entity_poly.pdbx_seq_one_letter_code
_entity_poly.pdbx_strand_id
1 'polypeptide(L)'
;MDLRKIKKLIDLLEESNLAEIEIKEGEESVRLARTPKGMIASAPQYAPAPAPAAAPPAAAPMPMSSPTEASTGGTAKPGNALPEGHVLRAPMVGTFYTSPSPDKPAFVTVGQAVKAGETLAIIEAMKMFNPIEADVSGTIVAILSESGVPVEFDQPLFVIG
;
A
#
# COMPACT_ATOMS: atom_id res chain seq x y z
N MET A 1 1.07 -37.66 -1.98
CA MET A 1 1.27 -37.28 -0.56
C MET A 1 0.72 -38.35 0.38
N ASP A 2 1.51 -38.88 1.32
CA ASP A 2 1.11 -40.01 2.18
C ASP A 2 0.18 -39.63 3.35
N LEU A 3 -0.75 -40.53 3.71
CA LEU A 3 -1.65 -40.38 4.87
C LEU A 3 -0.92 -40.13 6.19
N ARG A 4 0.30 -40.69 6.34
CA ARG A 4 1.17 -40.46 7.50
C ARG A 4 1.66 -39.01 7.61
N LYS A 5 1.90 -38.33 6.48
CA LYS A 5 2.28 -36.91 6.44
C LYS A 5 1.09 -36.03 6.81
N ILE A 6 -0.09 -36.33 6.28
CA ILE A 6 -1.33 -35.58 6.57
C ILE A 6 -1.66 -35.61 8.07
N LYS A 7 -1.53 -36.77 8.73
CA LYS A 7 -1.75 -36.88 10.18
C LYS A 7 -0.83 -35.97 10.98
N LYS A 8 0.47 -35.95 10.66
CA LYS A 8 1.44 -35.04 11.30
C LYS A 8 1.10 -33.57 11.07
N LEU A 9 0.54 -33.21 9.92
CA LEU A 9 0.11 -31.84 9.64
C LEU A 9 -1.12 -31.45 10.46
N ILE A 10 -2.04 -32.39 10.73
CA ILE A 10 -3.16 -32.18 11.64
C ILE A 10 -2.65 -32.00 13.07
N ASP A 11 -1.76 -32.87 13.54
CA ASP A 11 -1.17 -32.80 14.88
C ASP A 11 -0.41 -31.47 15.07
N LEU A 12 0.39 -31.05 14.07
CA LEU A 12 1.12 -29.79 14.09
C LEU A 12 0.18 -28.59 14.00
N LEU A 13 -0.90 -28.69 13.21
CA LEU A 13 -1.93 -27.67 13.19
C LEU A 13 -2.54 -27.56 14.59
N GLU A 14 -2.91 -28.65 15.27
CA GLU A 14 -3.46 -28.69 16.64
C GLU A 14 -2.55 -28.10 17.72
N GLU A 15 -1.26 -28.50 17.73
CA GLU A 15 -0.25 -27.98 18.66
C GLU A 15 0.07 -26.50 18.40
N SER A 16 -0.09 -26.04 17.16
CA SER A 16 0.14 -24.65 16.79
C SER A 16 -1.12 -23.80 16.92
N ASN A 17 -0.98 -22.51 17.21
CA ASN A 17 -2.09 -21.56 17.15
C ASN A 17 -2.34 -21.06 15.71
N LEU A 18 -2.13 -21.93 14.72
CA LEU A 18 -2.27 -21.61 13.30
C LEU A 18 -3.72 -21.86 12.86
N ALA A 19 -4.29 -20.90 12.12
CA ALA A 19 -5.63 -21.03 11.57
C ALA A 19 -5.66 -21.90 10.31
N GLU A 20 -4.55 -21.93 9.54
CA GLU A 20 -4.47 -22.61 8.26
C GLU A 20 -3.02 -22.99 7.90
N ILE A 21 -2.83 -24.12 7.21
CA ILE A 21 -1.57 -24.58 6.64
C ILE A 21 -1.82 -25.08 5.21
N GLU A 22 -1.05 -24.58 4.24
CA GLU A 22 -1.03 -25.05 2.85
C GLU A 22 0.37 -25.53 2.47
N ILE A 23 0.48 -26.72 1.87
CA ILE A 23 1.75 -27.29 1.40
C ILE A 23 1.58 -27.79 -0.03
N LYS A 24 2.57 -27.49 -0.88
CA LYS A 24 2.66 -27.96 -2.27
C LYS A 24 3.91 -28.83 -2.43
N GLU A 25 3.72 -30.08 -2.86
CA GLU A 25 4.79 -31.00 -3.26
C GLU A 25 4.56 -31.37 -4.74
N GLY A 26 5.27 -30.70 -5.67
CA GLY A 26 5.10 -30.91 -7.11
C GLY A 26 3.71 -30.47 -7.61
N GLU A 27 2.94 -31.39 -8.17
CA GLU A 27 1.56 -31.16 -8.63
C GLU A 27 0.51 -31.38 -7.52
N GLU A 28 0.89 -31.95 -6.38
CA GLU A 28 -0.02 -32.20 -5.26
C GLU A 28 -0.06 -31.00 -4.30
N SER A 29 -1.26 -30.53 -3.98
CA SER A 29 -1.49 -29.46 -2.99
C SER A 29 -2.44 -29.93 -1.89
N VAL A 30 -2.11 -29.61 -0.64
CA VAL A 30 -2.91 -29.97 0.54
C VAL A 30 -3.07 -28.75 1.42
N ARG A 31 -4.33 -28.39 1.71
CA ARG A 31 -4.74 -27.25 2.52
C ARG A 31 -5.54 -27.74 3.74
N LEU A 32 -5.08 -27.41 4.94
CA LEU A 32 -5.75 -27.70 6.20
C LEU A 32 -6.16 -26.38 6.85
N ALA A 33 -7.43 -26.23 7.19
CA ALA A 33 -7.95 -25.06 7.90
C ALA A 33 -8.67 -25.49 9.18
N ARG A 34 -8.42 -24.78 10.27
CA ARG A 34 -9.14 -24.95 11.53
C ARG A 34 -10.33 -23.99 11.53
N THR A 35 -11.53 -24.53 11.32
CA THR A 35 -12.76 -23.75 11.54
C THR A 35 -13.09 -23.76 13.04
N PRO A 36 -13.03 -22.61 13.75
CA PRO A 36 -13.48 -22.54 15.12
C PRO A 36 -14.98 -22.89 15.18
N LYS A 37 -15.32 -23.99 15.86
CA LYS A 37 -16.71 -24.31 16.20
C LYS A 37 -17.22 -23.23 17.16
N GLY A 38 -18.05 -22.31 16.68
CA GLY A 38 -18.71 -21.32 17.53
C GLY A 38 -18.98 -19.96 16.90
N MET A 39 -18.51 -19.67 15.68
CA MET A 39 -18.83 -18.40 15.02
C MET A 39 -20.20 -18.47 14.35
N ILE A 40 -21.24 -18.29 15.17
CA ILE A 40 -22.55 -17.85 14.72
C ILE A 40 -22.35 -16.53 13.96
N ALA A 41 -22.55 -16.57 12.65
CA ALA A 41 -22.61 -15.37 11.82
C ALA A 41 -23.78 -14.50 12.32
N SER A 42 -23.47 -13.44 13.07
CA SER A 42 -24.44 -12.42 13.41
C SER A 42 -24.85 -11.71 12.12
N ALA A 43 -26.11 -11.89 11.72
CA ALA A 43 -26.70 -11.16 10.61
C ALA A 43 -26.63 -9.64 10.89
N PRO A 44 -26.27 -8.80 9.91
CA PRO A 44 -26.24 -7.36 10.11
C PRO A 44 -27.66 -6.83 10.37
N GLN A 45 -27.87 -6.23 11.55
CA GLN A 45 -29.07 -5.46 11.85
C GLN A 45 -29.01 -4.15 11.08
N TYR A 46 -29.90 -3.99 10.10
CA TYR A 46 -30.14 -2.73 9.43
C TYR A 46 -30.76 -1.73 10.41
N ALA A 47 -30.04 -0.64 10.68
CA ALA A 47 -30.62 0.53 11.33
C ALA A 47 -31.54 1.28 10.35
N PRO A 48 -32.72 1.77 10.79
CA PRO A 48 -33.58 2.57 9.92
C PRO A 48 -32.91 3.90 9.56
N ALA A 49 -32.95 4.24 8.27
CA ALA A 49 -32.42 5.47 7.72
C ALA A 49 -33.19 6.71 8.25
N PRO A 50 -32.52 7.81 8.62
CA PRO A 50 -33.19 9.05 8.99
C PRO A 50 -33.87 9.70 7.79
N ALA A 51 -35.07 10.24 8.02
CA ALA A 51 -35.86 10.96 7.03
C ALA A 51 -35.18 12.28 6.61
N PRO A 52 -35.23 12.68 5.33
CA PRO A 52 -34.64 13.92 4.86
C PRO A 52 -35.46 15.14 5.33
N ALA A 53 -34.77 16.08 5.99
CA ALA A 53 -35.28 17.40 6.31
C ALA A 53 -35.28 18.33 5.08
N ALA A 54 -36.27 19.23 5.02
CA ALA A 54 -36.52 20.14 3.91
C ALA A 54 -35.37 21.14 3.65
N ALA A 55 -35.12 21.41 2.37
CA ALA A 55 -34.09 22.32 1.87
C ALA A 55 -34.51 23.80 1.93
N PRO A 56 -33.61 24.71 2.34
CA PRO A 56 -33.75 26.15 2.06
C PRO A 56 -33.21 26.53 0.66
N PRO A 57 -33.67 27.66 0.08
CA PRO A 57 -33.55 27.95 -1.35
C PRO A 57 -32.18 28.47 -1.83
N ALA A 58 -31.96 28.18 -3.12
CA ALA A 58 -30.96 28.60 -4.10
C ALA A 58 -30.02 29.78 -3.77
N ALA A 59 -28.72 29.50 -3.83
CA ALA A 59 -27.65 30.46 -4.09
C ALA A 59 -27.07 30.23 -5.51
N ALA A 60 -26.69 31.32 -6.16
CA ALA A 60 -26.30 31.43 -7.57
C ALA A 60 -25.09 30.55 -7.99
N PRO A 61 -25.01 30.14 -9.27
CA PRO A 61 -23.93 29.27 -9.75
C PRO A 61 -22.60 30.03 -9.87
N MET A 62 -21.59 29.55 -9.16
CA MET A 62 -20.18 29.82 -9.48
C MET A 62 -19.67 28.75 -10.47
N PRO A 63 -18.78 29.11 -11.42
CA PRO A 63 -18.37 28.21 -12.48
C PRO A 63 -17.53 27.03 -11.92
N MET A 64 -18.05 25.81 -12.12
CA MET A 64 -17.25 24.59 -11.99
C MET A 64 -16.23 24.55 -13.13
N SER A 65 -14.95 24.53 -12.78
CA SER A 65 -13.93 23.94 -13.63
C SER A 65 -13.93 22.43 -13.40
N SER A 66 -14.55 21.71 -14.32
CA SER A 66 -14.32 20.28 -14.53
C SER A 66 -12.98 20.08 -15.24
N PRO A 67 -12.23 19.02 -14.91
CA PRO A 67 -11.36 18.39 -15.88
C PRO A 67 -11.85 16.96 -16.09
N THR A 68 -12.67 16.78 -17.12
CA THR A 68 -12.69 15.54 -17.87
C THR A 68 -11.91 15.82 -19.13
N GLU A 69 -10.76 15.17 -19.33
CA GLU A 69 -10.45 14.50 -20.59
C GLU A 69 -9.18 13.68 -20.46
N ALA A 70 -9.31 12.43 -20.88
CA ALA A 70 -8.24 11.46 -20.98
C ALA A 70 -7.42 11.70 -22.25
N SER A 71 -6.16 11.27 -22.17
CA SER A 71 -5.31 10.80 -23.28
C SER A 71 -4.83 11.85 -24.28
N THR A 72 -3.56 12.25 -24.12
CA THR A 72 -2.52 12.07 -25.15
C THR A 72 -1.15 12.17 -24.47
N GLY A 73 -0.21 11.32 -24.89
CA GLY A 73 1.10 11.20 -24.27
C GLY A 73 2.00 12.43 -24.45
N GLY A 74 2.91 12.60 -23.50
CA GLY A 74 4.19 13.26 -23.72
C GLY A 74 4.15 14.79 -23.75
N THR A 75 4.06 15.42 -22.58
CA THR A 75 5.02 16.43 -22.07
C THR A 75 4.44 17.05 -20.80
N ALA A 76 5.17 16.95 -19.70
CA ALA A 76 4.77 17.53 -18.41
C ALA A 76 4.64 19.05 -18.53
N LYS A 77 3.51 19.58 -18.05
CA LYS A 77 3.28 21.00 -17.79
C LYS A 77 4.34 21.50 -16.78
N PRO A 78 5.06 22.61 -17.02
CA PRO A 78 6.06 23.11 -16.09
C PRO A 78 5.37 23.75 -14.88
N GLY A 79 5.34 23.02 -13.77
CA GLY A 79 4.92 23.51 -12.45
C GLY A 79 5.88 22.94 -11.41
N ASN A 80 6.69 23.82 -10.81
CA ASN A 80 7.79 23.58 -9.87
C ASN A 80 8.90 22.66 -10.42
N ALA A 81 10.00 23.29 -10.86
CA ALA A 81 11.25 22.56 -11.05
C ALA A 81 11.61 21.87 -9.73
N LEU A 82 11.85 20.56 -9.79
CA LEU A 82 12.36 19.81 -8.65
C LEU A 82 13.73 20.38 -8.25
N PRO A 83 14.13 20.27 -6.97
CA PRO A 83 15.50 20.57 -6.55
C PRO A 83 16.52 19.84 -7.43
N GLU A 84 17.71 20.43 -7.59
CA GLU A 84 18.80 19.76 -8.30
C GLU A 84 19.17 18.43 -7.60
N GLY A 85 19.38 17.40 -8.40
CA GLY A 85 19.75 16.07 -7.91
C GLY A 85 19.16 14.95 -8.75
N HIS A 86 19.47 13.73 -8.35
CA HIS A 86 18.91 12.51 -8.91
C HIS A 86 17.48 12.29 -8.40
N VAL A 87 16.53 12.16 -9.32
CA VAL A 87 15.11 11.98 -8.98
C VAL A 87 14.79 10.49 -8.95
N LEU A 88 14.54 9.96 -7.76
CA LEU A 88 14.04 8.59 -7.59
C LEU A 88 12.51 8.59 -7.72
N ARG A 89 12.00 7.75 -8.62
CA ARG A 89 10.58 7.69 -9.01
C ARG A 89 9.92 6.39 -8.56
N ALA A 90 8.60 6.41 -8.44
CA ALA A 90 7.80 5.26 -8.05
C ALA A 90 7.82 4.19 -9.16
N PRO A 91 8.27 2.95 -8.86
CA PRO A 91 8.33 1.86 -9.84
C PRO A 91 6.97 1.20 -10.07
N MET A 92 5.97 1.52 -9.26
CA MET A 92 4.64 0.91 -9.28
C MET A 92 3.59 1.85 -8.68
N VAL A 93 2.33 1.57 -8.98
CA VAL A 93 1.17 2.24 -8.36
C VAL A 93 0.90 1.62 -6.99
N GLY A 94 0.60 2.45 -5.99
CA GLY A 94 0.23 1.97 -4.65
C GLY A 94 0.09 3.09 -3.63
N THR A 95 0.15 2.75 -2.35
CA THR A 95 0.16 3.73 -1.25
C THR A 95 1.57 3.89 -0.71
N PHE A 96 2.09 5.11 -0.67
CA PHE A 96 3.44 5.41 -0.21
C PHE A 96 3.49 5.52 1.32
N TYR A 97 4.52 4.95 1.96
CA TYR A 97 4.77 5.12 3.39
C TYR A 97 6.25 5.38 3.68
N THR A 98 6.50 6.32 4.58
CA THR A 98 7.86 6.70 4.99
C THR A 98 8.43 5.80 6.10
N SER A 99 7.60 4.98 6.74
CA SER A 99 7.98 4.12 7.88
C SER A 99 7.59 2.66 7.62
N PRO A 100 8.29 1.68 8.23
CA PRO A 100 7.95 0.26 8.09
C PRO A 100 6.63 -0.12 8.78
N SER A 101 6.20 0.67 9.77
CA SER A 101 4.89 0.57 10.42
C SER A 101 4.54 1.91 11.10
N PRO A 102 3.27 2.15 11.50
CA PRO A 102 2.83 3.43 12.07
C PRO A 102 3.59 3.87 13.33
N ASP A 103 4.04 2.92 14.15
CA ASP A 103 4.74 3.18 15.42
C ASP A 103 6.27 3.23 15.27
N LYS A 104 6.79 3.14 14.05
CA LYS A 104 8.23 3.13 13.76
C LYS A 104 8.68 4.45 13.12
N PRO A 105 9.93 4.87 13.37
CA PRO A 105 10.48 6.05 12.73
C PRO A 105 10.51 5.87 11.21
N ALA A 106 10.55 7.01 10.50
CA ALA A 106 10.75 7.00 9.06
C ALA A 106 12.10 6.33 8.71
N PHE A 107 12.17 5.67 7.56
CA PHE A 107 13.41 5.08 7.06
C PHE A 107 14.49 6.14 6.89
N VAL A 108 14.11 7.30 6.33
CA VAL A 108 15.03 8.42 6.08
C VAL A 108 14.41 9.78 6.37
N THR A 109 15.28 10.78 6.57
CA THR A 109 14.91 12.19 6.75
C THR A 109 15.66 13.09 5.77
N VAL A 110 15.14 14.28 5.48
CA VAL A 110 15.85 15.26 4.64
C VAL A 110 17.16 15.66 5.31
N GLY A 111 18.24 15.68 4.52
CA GLY A 111 19.62 15.90 4.99
C GLY A 111 20.36 14.64 5.41
N GLN A 112 19.72 13.47 5.42
CA GLN A 112 20.38 12.19 5.73
C GLN A 112 21.18 11.67 4.54
N ALA A 113 22.39 11.18 4.80
CA ALA A 113 23.19 10.45 3.81
C ALA A 113 22.69 9.00 3.67
N VAL A 114 22.58 8.51 2.43
CA VAL A 114 22.09 7.18 2.08
C VAL A 114 23.02 6.48 1.09
N LYS A 115 23.01 5.15 1.09
CA LYS A 115 23.77 4.33 0.13
C LYS A 115 22.86 3.69 -0.90
N ALA A 116 23.40 3.39 -2.07
CA ALA A 116 22.70 2.56 -3.04
C ALA A 116 22.31 1.20 -2.41
N GLY A 117 21.07 0.78 -2.62
CA GLY A 117 20.43 -0.38 -1.98
C GLY A 117 19.81 -0.10 -0.60
N GLU A 118 19.97 1.10 -0.04
CA GLU A 118 19.34 1.45 1.24
C GLU A 118 17.84 1.72 1.06
N THR A 119 17.01 1.16 1.92
CA THR A 119 15.55 1.35 1.87
C THR A 119 15.16 2.75 2.34
N LEU A 120 14.42 3.47 1.50
CA LEU A 120 14.00 4.86 1.73
C LEU A 120 12.52 4.97 2.12
N ALA A 121 11.69 4.05 1.63
CA ALA A 121 10.24 4.01 1.84
C ALA A 121 9.70 2.63 1.47
N ILE A 122 8.40 2.44 1.65
CA ILE A 122 7.66 1.30 1.11
C ILE A 122 6.46 1.79 0.27
N ILE A 123 6.12 1.04 -0.77
CA ILE A 123 4.85 1.19 -1.48
C ILE A 123 3.99 -0.04 -1.20
N GLU A 124 2.81 0.17 -0.66
CA GLU A 124 1.80 -0.87 -0.50
C GLU A 124 1.00 -1.03 -1.79
N ALA A 125 1.08 -2.23 -2.38
CA ALA A 125 0.26 -2.61 -3.52
C ALA A 125 -0.31 -4.01 -3.27
N MET A 126 -1.64 -4.15 -3.35
CA MET A 126 -2.33 -5.44 -3.16
C MET A 126 -1.97 -6.15 -1.84
N LYS A 127 -1.87 -5.40 -0.73
CA LYS A 127 -1.44 -5.88 0.61
C LYS A 127 0.01 -6.35 0.70
N MET A 128 0.83 -6.09 -0.31
CA MET A 128 2.27 -6.32 -0.29
C MET A 128 3.01 -5.00 -0.08
N PHE A 129 3.94 -4.97 0.87
CA PHE A 129 4.77 -3.80 1.15
C PHE A 129 6.10 -3.94 0.42
N ASN A 130 6.25 -3.20 -0.67
CA ASN A 130 7.41 -3.26 -1.55
C ASN A 130 8.43 -2.19 -1.14
N PRO A 131 9.66 -2.57 -0.71
CA PRO A 131 10.70 -1.60 -0.40
C PRO A 131 11.08 -0.76 -1.62
N ILE A 132 11.28 0.52 -1.39
CA ILE A 132 11.85 1.46 -2.36
C ILE A 132 13.27 1.74 -1.91
N GLU A 133 14.23 1.30 -2.70
CA GLU A 133 15.66 1.43 -2.40
C GLU A 133 16.28 2.58 -3.19
N ALA A 134 17.30 3.20 -2.62
CA ALA A 134 18.12 4.17 -3.34
C ALA A 134 18.91 3.46 -4.45
N ASP A 135 18.84 3.97 -5.68
CA ASP A 135 19.63 3.49 -6.82
C ASP A 135 21.01 4.16 -6.90
N VAL A 136 21.19 5.30 -6.24
CA VAL A 136 22.45 6.03 -6.09
C VAL A 136 22.77 6.32 -4.62
N SER A 137 24.04 6.51 -4.30
CA SER A 137 24.45 7.00 -2.98
C SER A 137 24.50 8.52 -2.98
N GLY A 138 24.10 9.16 -1.88
CA GLY A 138 24.05 10.63 -1.80
C GLY A 138 23.35 11.12 -0.54
N THR A 139 22.81 12.34 -0.58
CA THR A 139 22.05 12.94 0.53
C THR A 139 20.60 13.16 0.13
N ILE A 140 19.64 12.86 1.00
CA ILE A 140 18.22 13.16 0.74
C ILE A 140 18.01 14.67 0.73
N VAL A 141 17.73 15.24 -0.45
CA VAL A 141 17.46 16.67 -0.64
C VAL A 141 15.98 16.97 -0.44
N ALA A 142 15.10 16.10 -0.92
CA ALA A 142 13.66 16.26 -0.78
C ALA A 142 12.94 14.91 -0.74
N ILE A 143 11.84 14.88 0.02
CA ILE A 143 10.83 13.82 0.01
C ILE A 143 9.56 14.44 -0.58
N LEU A 144 9.10 13.92 -1.72
CA LEU A 144 8.10 14.55 -2.59
C LEU A 144 6.70 13.93 -2.44
N SER A 145 6.56 12.92 -1.59
CA SER A 145 5.29 12.27 -1.29
C SER A 145 5.10 12.15 0.23
N GLU A 146 3.85 12.16 0.68
CA GLU A 146 3.48 12.04 2.08
C GLU A 146 3.05 10.61 2.42
N SER A 147 3.33 10.19 3.66
CA SER A 147 2.96 8.85 4.12
C SER A 147 1.43 8.68 4.11
N GLY A 148 0.95 7.55 3.58
CA GLY A 148 -0.46 7.21 3.43
C GLY A 148 -1.11 7.75 2.15
N VAL A 149 -0.36 8.43 1.26
CA VAL A 149 -0.90 9.00 0.02
C VAL A 149 -0.71 8.03 -1.16
N PRO A 150 -1.71 7.90 -2.05
CA PRO A 150 -1.55 7.14 -3.29
C PRO A 150 -0.48 7.75 -4.21
N VAL A 151 0.30 6.89 -4.84
CA VAL A 151 1.32 7.26 -5.82
C VAL A 151 1.12 6.49 -7.12
N GLU A 152 1.42 7.16 -8.24
CA GLU A 152 1.34 6.60 -9.58
C GLU A 152 2.70 6.10 -10.07
N PHE A 153 2.71 5.28 -11.12
CA PHE A 153 3.93 4.88 -11.79
C PHE A 153 4.69 6.11 -12.31
N ASP A 154 6.02 6.10 -12.13
CA ASP A 154 6.94 7.16 -12.55
C ASP A 154 6.76 8.51 -11.82
N GLN A 155 5.92 8.56 -10.77
CA GLN A 155 5.77 9.72 -9.91
C GLN A 155 7.07 9.97 -9.11
N PRO A 156 7.62 11.20 -9.09
CA PRO A 156 8.76 11.54 -8.25
C PRO A 156 8.49 11.29 -6.76
N LEU A 157 9.41 10.60 -6.08
CA LEU A 157 9.31 10.30 -4.65
C LEU A 157 10.41 10.99 -3.84
N PHE A 158 11.65 10.98 -4.34
CA PHE A 158 12.80 11.56 -3.66
C PHE A 158 13.70 12.33 -4.63
N VAL A 159 14.43 13.29 -4.08
CA VAL A 159 15.61 13.88 -4.74
C VAL A 159 16.85 13.56 -3.91
N ILE A 160 17.85 12.95 -4.55
CA ILE A 160 19.12 12.57 -3.94
C ILE A 160 20.22 13.45 -4.56
N GLY A 161 20.92 14.21 -3.72
CA GLY A 161 22.02 15.10 -4.11
C GLY A 161 23.39 14.50 -3.88
#